data_AF-A0A713Z1K2-F1
#
_entry.id   AF-A0A713Z1K2-F1
#
_cell.length_a   1.000
_cell.length_b   1.000
_cell.length_c   1.000
_cell.angle_alpha   90.00
_cell.angle_beta   90.00
_cell.angle_gamma   90.00
#
_symmetry.space_group_name_H-M   'P 1'
#
loop_
_entity.id
_entity.type
_entity.pdbx_description
1 polymer ?
#
loop_
_entity_poly.entity_id
_entity_poly.type
_entity_poly.pdbx_seq_one_letter_code
_entity_poly.pdbx_strand_id
1 'polypeptide(L)'
;MLSLSLPAMTMAADTGVPGAMCQSAGVWQGLIKNICWSCIFPMRIMGIGAAPEGAAPSRPGCYCTDQNGIPEIGWQLSFFQPVKIVEVVKSPWCSPFLEGTMLQKSQFDIGKSNTNQPMTATEAGFYDVHLWEFPIMTMLKLLVIGECTAEPYVDASLTYISEVDPMWESDL
;
A
#
# COMPACT_ATOMS: atom_id res chain seq x y z
N MET A 1 46.19 4.43 30.87
CA MET A 1 45.34 4.95 29.78
C MET A 1 44.95 3.76 28.91
N LEU A 2 43.82 3.12 29.20
CA LEU A 2 43.24 2.05 28.36
C LEU A 2 42.03 2.66 27.63
N SER A 3 42.16 2.84 26.32
CA SER A 3 41.06 3.29 25.45
C SER A 3 40.21 2.07 25.06
N LEU A 4 39.00 1.95 25.60
CA LEU A 4 37.97 1.05 25.07
C LEU A 4 37.44 1.63 23.75
N SER A 5 37.73 0.96 22.63
CA SER A 5 37.08 1.22 21.34
C SER A 5 35.77 0.44 21.24
N LEU A 6 34.64 1.14 21.10
CA LEU A 6 33.36 0.55 20.74
C LEU A 6 33.41 0.04 19.29
N PRO A 7 32.97 -1.19 18.98
CA PRO A 7 32.74 -1.60 17.60
C PRO A 7 31.48 -0.88 17.09
N ALA A 8 31.64 -0.07 16.04
CA ALA A 8 30.51 0.49 15.31
C ALA A 8 29.79 -0.66 14.59
N MET A 9 28.53 -0.90 14.96
CA MET A 9 27.66 -1.84 14.29
C MET A 9 27.21 -1.21 12.96
N THR A 10 27.95 -1.50 11.89
CA THR A 10 27.57 -1.11 10.53
C THR A 10 26.32 -1.88 10.13
N MET A 11 25.21 -1.15 9.92
CA MET A 11 24.06 -1.65 9.18
C MET A 11 24.56 -2.09 7.80
N ALA A 12 24.44 -3.38 7.49
CA ALA A 12 24.63 -3.86 6.14
C ALA A 12 23.45 -3.34 5.30
N ALA A 13 23.72 -2.33 4.46
CA ALA A 13 22.88 -2.09 3.31
C ALA A 13 23.01 -3.33 2.42
N ASP A 14 21.93 -4.10 2.32
CA ASP A 14 21.83 -5.17 1.33
C ASP A 14 22.01 -4.50 -0.04
N THR A 15 23.14 -4.77 -0.69
CA THR A 15 23.34 -4.40 -2.09
C THR A 15 22.46 -5.33 -2.91
N GLY A 16 21.17 -4.97 -2.96
CA GLY A 16 20.22 -5.51 -3.92
C GLY A 16 20.84 -5.45 -5.32
N VAL A 17 20.56 -6.49 -6.08
CA VAL A 17 20.93 -6.65 -7.50
C VAL A 17 20.79 -5.31 -8.24
N PRO A 18 21.74 -4.92 -9.11
CA PRO A 18 21.79 -3.58 -9.65
C PRO A 18 20.51 -3.20 -10.41
N GLY A 19 19.71 -2.30 -9.83
CA GLY A 19 19.54 -0.93 -10.34
C GLY A 19 19.02 -0.71 -11.77
N ALA A 20 18.43 -1.68 -12.46
CA ALA A 20 17.82 -1.43 -13.78
C ALA A 20 16.38 -1.94 -13.96
N MET A 21 15.93 -2.92 -13.16
CA MET A 21 14.66 -3.61 -13.42
C MET A 21 13.53 -3.27 -12.45
N CYS A 22 13.85 -2.84 -11.22
CA CYS A 22 12.86 -2.41 -10.23
C CYS A 22 13.04 -0.92 -9.94
N GLN A 23 12.12 -0.10 -10.46
CA GLN A 23 12.17 1.36 -10.30
C GLN A 23 11.32 1.78 -9.09
N SER A 24 11.85 2.71 -8.29
CA SER A 24 11.10 3.33 -7.21
C SER A 24 10.01 4.24 -7.76
N ALA A 25 8.79 4.11 -7.26
CA ALA A 25 7.71 5.06 -7.53
C ALA A 25 7.80 6.32 -6.62
N GLY A 26 8.73 6.37 -5.66
CA GLY A 26 8.94 7.52 -4.78
C GLY A 26 7.73 7.87 -3.90
N VAL A 27 6.85 6.92 -3.63
CA VAL A 27 5.58 7.14 -2.92
C VAL A 27 5.82 7.66 -1.50
N TRP A 28 6.78 7.08 -0.78
CA TRP A 28 7.11 7.47 0.59
C TRP A 28 7.78 8.85 0.69
N GLN A 29 8.71 9.16 -0.22
CA GLN A 29 9.36 10.48 -0.29
C GLN A 29 8.39 11.58 -0.73
N GLY A 30 7.42 11.21 -1.57
CA GLY A 30 6.39 12.08 -2.11
C GLY A 30 5.13 12.17 -1.26
N LEU A 31 5.07 11.52 -0.09
CA LEU A 31 3.82 11.34 0.66
C LEU A 31 3.07 12.65 0.92
N ILE A 32 3.80 13.69 1.28
CA ILE A 32 3.21 15.00 1.59
C ILE A 32 3.00 15.83 0.31
N LYS A 33 3.83 15.67 -0.72
CA LYS A 33 3.84 16.53 -1.92
C LYS A 33 2.92 16.05 -3.03
N ASN A 34 2.78 14.73 -3.17
CA ASN A 34 2.07 14.08 -4.27
C ASN A 34 0.59 13.83 -3.93
N ILE A 35 0.22 13.87 -2.65
CA ILE A 35 -1.18 13.77 -2.22
C ILE A 35 -1.84 15.15 -2.32
N CYS A 36 -3.00 15.19 -2.98
CA CYS A 36 -3.82 16.39 -3.03
C CYS A 36 -4.55 16.60 -1.69
N TRP A 37 -3.91 17.26 -0.73
CA TRP A 37 -4.52 17.58 0.58
C TRP A 37 -5.75 18.49 0.48
N SER A 38 -5.82 19.33 -0.56
CA SER A 38 -7.02 20.14 -0.82
C SER A 38 -8.21 19.30 -1.30
N CYS A 39 -7.96 18.14 -1.93
CA CYS A 39 -9.00 17.26 -2.46
C CYS A 39 -9.69 16.41 -1.37
N ILE A 40 -9.13 16.37 -0.16
CA ILE A 40 -9.75 15.70 1.00
C ILE A 40 -11.01 16.46 1.43
N PHE A 41 -11.07 17.76 1.12
CA PHE A 41 -12.26 18.57 1.28
C PHE A 41 -13.17 18.42 0.05
N PRO A 42 -14.50 18.36 0.24
CA PRO A 42 -15.23 18.67 1.46
C PRO A 42 -15.24 17.54 2.49
N MET A 43 -15.00 17.90 3.76
CA MET A 43 -15.11 16.98 4.90
C MET A 43 -16.37 17.24 5.72
N ARG A 44 -16.99 16.18 6.22
CA ARG A 44 -18.15 16.22 7.13
C ARG A 44 -17.84 15.46 8.40
N ILE A 45 -18.14 16.08 9.54
CA ILE A 45 -17.90 15.53 10.87
C ILE A 45 -19.21 15.61 11.65
N MET A 46 -19.71 14.50 12.20
CA MET A 46 -20.96 14.45 12.97
C MET A 46 -22.18 15.02 12.23
N GLY A 47 -22.20 14.92 10.90
CA GLY A 47 -23.26 15.51 10.07
C GLY A 47 -23.15 17.02 9.84
N ILE A 48 -22.12 17.68 10.38
CA ILE A 48 -21.82 19.10 10.15
C ILE A 48 -20.75 19.21 9.07
N GLY A 49 -21.00 20.06 8.07
CA GLY A 49 -20.07 20.30 6.96
C GLY A 49 -20.63 19.88 5.60
N ALA A 50 -19.86 20.14 4.56
CA ALA A 50 -20.20 19.76 3.20
C ALA A 50 -19.95 18.26 2.97
N ALA A 51 -20.88 17.62 2.28
CA ALA A 51 -20.77 16.22 1.90
C ALA A 51 -19.88 16.06 0.66
N PRO A 52 -18.90 15.15 0.67
CA PRO A 52 -18.32 14.68 -0.58
C PRO A 52 -19.37 13.90 -1.38
N GLU A 53 -19.19 13.85 -2.70
CA GLU A 53 -20.08 13.10 -3.60
C GLU A 53 -20.05 11.61 -3.25
N GLY A 54 -21.22 10.95 -3.21
CA GLY A 54 -21.33 9.54 -2.80
C GLY A 54 -21.33 9.27 -1.29
N ALA A 55 -21.26 10.31 -0.45
CA ALA A 55 -21.24 10.12 1.00
C ALA A 55 -22.61 9.73 1.58
N ALA A 56 -22.59 8.91 2.63
CA ALA A 56 -23.77 8.45 3.35
C ALA A 56 -24.63 9.62 3.91
N PRO A 57 -25.93 9.40 4.16
CA PRO A 57 -26.83 10.38 4.78
C PRO A 57 -26.28 10.93 6.10
N SER A 58 -26.55 12.19 6.42
CA SER A 58 -26.04 12.84 7.63
C SER A 58 -26.64 12.26 8.90
N ARG A 59 -25.79 11.72 9.77
CA ARG A 59 -26.10 11.31 11.14
C ARG A 59 -24.99 11.81 12.07
N PRO A 60 -25.32 12.24 13.30
CA PRO A 60 -24.31 12.68 14.25
C PRO A 60 -23.47 11.51 14.76
N GLY A 61 -24.09 10.36 15.03
CA GLY A 61 -23.43 9.16 15.51
C GLY A 61 -23.77 7.93 14.67
N CYS A 62 -22.89 6.94 14.72
CA CYS A 62 -23.13 5.59 14.24
C CYS A 62 -22.97 4.60 15.41
N TYR A 63 -23.65 3.47 15.31
CA TYR A 63 -23.41 2.33 16.17
C TYR A 63 -22.90 1.20 15.29
N CYS A 64 -21.88 0.50 15.76
CA CYS A 64 -21.27 -0.60 15.05
C CYS A 64 -21.04 -1.74 16.01
N THR A 65 -21.16 -2.95 15.53
CA THR A 65 -20.83 -4.14 16.29
C THR A 65 -19.42 -4.57 15.92
N ASP A 66 -18.53 -4.61 16.89
CA ASP A 66 -17.21 -5.21 16.71
C ASP A 66 -17.34 -6.73 16.43
N GLN A 67 -16.26 -7.37 15.98
CA GLN A 67 -16.16 -8.82 15.77
C GLN A 67 -16.57 -9.62 17.01
N ASN A 68 -16.39 -9.05 18.21
CA ASN A 68 -16.77 -9.65 19.48
C ASN A 68 -18.23 -9.40 19.90
N GLY A 69 -19.03 -8.75 19.05
CA GLY A 69 -20.45 -8.46 19.28
C GLY A 69 -20.70 -7.33 20.29
N ILE A 70 -19.67 -6.59 20.69
CA ILE A 70 -19.79 -5.45 21.58
C ILE A 70 -20.23 -4.24 20.75
N PRO A 71 -21.33 -3.54 21.14
CA PRO A 71 -21.75 -2.34 20.45
C PRO A 71 -20.82 -1.18 20.79
N GLU A 72 -20.15 -0.65 19.77
CA GLU A 72 -19.33 0.54 19.84
C GLU A 72 -20.10 1.74 19.30
N ILE A 73 -19.99 2.86 20.02
CA ILE A 73 -20.55 4.14 19.58
C ILE A 73 -19.46 4.88 18.82
N GLY A 74 -19.71 5.15 17.55
CA GLY A 74 -18.86 5.94 16.68
C GLY A 74 -19.52 7.24 16.25
N TRP A 75 -18.78 8.00 15.47
CA TRP A 75 -19.26 9.20 14.82
C TRP A 75 -19.08 9.12 13.30
N GLN A 76 -19.94 9.83 12.57
CA GLN A 76 -19.86 9.84 11.12
C GLN A 76 -18.79 10.82 10.64
N LEU A 77 -17.80 10.30 9.90
CA LEU A 77 -16.86 11.07 9.10
C LEU A 77 -17.11 10.80 7.62
N SER A 78 -17.00 11.83 6.80
CA SER A 78 -17.06 11.69 5.34
C SER A 78 -16.06 12.63 4.71
N PHE A 79 -15.09 12.09 3.99
CA PHE A 79 -14.01 12.80 3.31
C PHE A 79 -13.49 11.91 2.17
N PHE A 80 -12.75 12.49 1.23
CA PHE A 80 -12.04 11.71 0.22
C PHE A 80 -10.65 11.33 0.72
N GLN A 81 -10.30 10.06 0.58
CA GLN A 81 -8.92 9.58 0.77
C GLN A 81 -8.57 8.54 -0.30
N PRO A 82 -7.28 8.44 -0.69
CA PRO A 82 -6.80 7.24 -1.34
C PRO A 82 -6.87 6.09 -0.35
N VAL A 83 -7.38 4.95 -0.79
CA VAL A 83 -7.57 3.77 0.06
C VAL A 83 -6.67 2.61 -0.35
N LYS A 84 -6.37 2.53 -1.65
CA LYS A 84 -5.58 1.44 -2.24
C LYS A 84 -4.67 1.98 -3.32
N ILE A 85 -3.50 1.39 -3.42
CA ILE A 85 -2.52 1.62 -4.47
C ILE A 85 -2.33 0.30 -5.20
N VAL A 86 -2.47 0.35 -6.52
CA VAL A 86 -2.25 -0.79 -7.41
C VAL A 86 -0.92 -0.53 -8.10
N GLU A 87 0.10 -1.33 -7.80
CA GLU A 87 1.34 -1.30 -8.55
C GLU A 87 1.34 -2.42 -9.60
N VAL A 88 1.73 -2.07 -10.82
CA VAL A 88 1.82 -2.98 -11.96
C VAL A 88 3.28 -3.06 -12.38
N VAL A 89 3.85 -4.26 -12.30
CA VAL A 89 5.29 -4.48 -12.51
C VAL A 89 5.53 -5.56 -13.54
N LYS A 90 6.63 -5.44 -14.28
CA LYS A 90 7.08 -6.47 -15.24
C LYS A 90 8.08 -7.46 -14.64
N SER A 91 8.70 -7.05 -13.54
CA SER A 91 9.62 -7.90 -12.80
C SER A 91 8.82 -8.49 -11.64
N PRO A 92 8.71 -9.82 -11.54
CA PRO A 92 8.02 -10.43 -10.41
C PRO A 92 8.73 -10.04 -9.12
N TRP A 93 7.96 -9.92 -8.04
CA TRP A 93 8.43 -9.57 -6.69
C TRP A 93 9.03 -8.17 -6.55
N CYS A 94 9.00 -7.33 -7.59
CA CYS A 94 9.45 -5.95 -7.51
C CYS A 94 8.34 -5.08 -6.91
N SER A 95 8.61 -4.33 -5.84
CA SER A 95 7.66 -3.35 -5.30
C SER A 95 8.15 -1.91 -5.50
N PRO A 96 7.65 -1.18 -6.52
CA PRO A 96 7.83 0.25 -6.68
C PRO A 96 7.34 1.07 -5.47
N PHE A 97 6.28 0.61 -4.80
CA PHE A 97 5.72 1.21 -3.59
C PHE A 97 6.73 1.20 -2.46
N LEU A 98 7.46 0.11 -2.24
CA LEU A 98 8.57 0.01 -1.29
C LEU A 98 9.92 0.49 -1.89
N GLU A 99 9.90 1.61 -2.61
CA GLU A 99 11.08 2.24 -3.20
C GLU A 99 11.92 1.34 -4.13
N GLY A 100 11.30 0.33 -4.76
CA GLY A 100 11.98 -0.57 -5.68
C GLY A 100 12.69 -1.74 -4.98
N THR A 101 12.28 -2.10 -3.77
CA THR A 101 12.77 -3.33 -3.12
C THR A 101 12.16 -4.58 -3.72
N MET A 102 12.93 -5.67 -3.73
CA MET A 102 12.42 -7.00 -4.06
C MET A 102 11.83 -7.66 -2.82
N LEU A 103 10.54 -8.01 -2.86
CA LEU A 103 9.81 -8.66 -1.77
C LEU A 103 10.29 -10.09 -1.51
N GLN A 104 10.78 -10.76 -2.55
CA GLN A 104 11.33 -12.11 -2.48
C GLN A 104 12.47 -12.27 -3.48
N LYS A 105 13.44 -13.13 -3.16
CA LYS A 105 14.56 -13.47 -4.07
C LYS A 105 14.22 -14.60 -5.06
N SER A 106 12.94 -14.95 -5.15
CA SER A 106 12.44 -16.05 -5.95
C SER A 106 12.21 -15.60 -7.39
N GLN A 107 12.71 -16.35 -8.37
CA GLN A 107 12.46 -16.10 -9.79
C GLN A 107 11.38 -17.03 -10.36
N PHE A 108 10.52 -17.60 -9.50
CA PHE A 108 9.35 -18.34 -9.98
C PHE A 108 8.53 -17.39 -10.88
N ASP A 109 8.30 -17.79 -12.12
CA ASP A 109 7.49 -17.12 -13.14
C ASP A 109 7.95 -15.75 -13.68
N ILE A 110 9.24 -15.60 -14.02
CA ILE A 110 9.54 -14.71 -15.15
C ILE A 110 8.99 -15.39 -16.41
N GLY A 111 7.82 -14.93 -16.87
CA GLY A 111 7.03 -15.42 -18.01
C GLY A 111 7.69 -16.47 -18.90
N LYS A 112 7.18 -17.70 -18.87
CA LYS A 112 7.63 -18.78 -19.75
C LYS A 112 7.06 -18.59 -21.16
N SER A 113 7.73 -17.80 -21.99
CA SER A 113 7.57 -17.92 -23.44
C SER A 113 8.05 -19.31 -23.88
N ASN A 114 7.41 -19.91 -24.88
CA ASN A 114 7.74 -21.21 -25.50
C ASN A 114 9.11 -21.25 -26.22
N THR A 115 10.01 -20.33 -25.88
CA THR A 115 11.39 -20.27 -26.35
C THR A 115 12.29 -20.63 -25.17
N ASN A 116 13.22 -21.57 -25.37
CA ASN A 116 14.18 -22.04 -24.36
C ASN A 116 15.23 -20.97 -23.96
N GLN A 117 14.86 -19.68 -23.96
CA GLN A 117 15.72 -18.57 -23.63
C GLN A 117 15.13 -17.84 -22.41
N PRO A 118 15.93 -17.55 -21.37
CA PRO A 118 15.48 -16.68 -20.29
C PRO A 118 15.17 -15.31 -20.87
N MET A 119 13.89 -14.91 -20.85
CA MET A 119 13.49 -13.60 -21.35
C MET A 119 14.00 -12.51 -20.41
N THR A 120 14.48 -11.43 -21.00
CA THR A 120 14.72 -10.19 -20.22
C THR A 120 13.34 -9.61 -19.87
N ALA A 121 13.13 -8.95 -18.71
CA ALA A 121 11.81 -8.39 -18.36
C ALA A 121 11.26 -7.34 -19.36
N THR A 122 12.07 -6.93 -20.34
CA THR A 122 11.64 -6.11 -21.48
C THR A 122 10.88 -6.91 -22.54
N GLU A 123 11.13 -8.22 -22.65
CA GLU A 123 10.53 -9.15 -23.61
C GLU A 123 9.35 -9.95 -23.03
N ALA A 124 9.23 -10.03 -21.70
CA ALA A 124 8.07 -10.62 -21.05
C ALA A 124 6.85 -9.70 -21.20
N GLY A 125 5.78 -10.21 -21.82
CA GLY A 125 4.49 -9.52 -21.95
C GLY A 125 3.59 -9.64 -20.72
N PHE A 126 4.07 -10.30 -19.67
CA PHE A 126 3.34 -10.53 -18.42
C PHE A 126 3.55 -9.36 -17.46
N TYR A 127 2.47 -9.00 -16.79
CA TYR A 127 2.45 -7.95 -15.78
C TYR A 127 1.92 -8.53 -14.49
N ASP A 128 2.67 -8.33 -13.43
CA ASP A 128 2.26 -8.67 -12.08
C ASP A 128 1.66 -7.44 -11.39
N VAL A 129 0.75 -7.70 -10.46
CA VAL A 129 -0.01 -6.70 -9.75
C VAL A 129 0.12 -6.93 -8.25
N HIS A 130 0.51 -5.89 -7.53
CA HIS A 130 0.39 -5.86 -6.08
C HIS A 130 -0.66 -4.83 -5.64
N LEU A 131 -1.56 -5.25 -4.75
CA LEU A 131 -2.54 -4.38 -4.12
C LEU A 131 -2.07 -4.01 -2.72
N TRP A 132 -1.82 -2.72 -2.54
CA TRP A 132 -1.51 -2.12 -1.25
C TRP A 132 -2.72 -1.37 -0.72
N GLU A 133 -3.01 -1.52 0.56
CA GLU A 133 -3.89 -0.61 1.28
C GLU A 133 -3.09 0.57 1.80
N PHE A 134 -3.68 1.76 1.74
CA PHE A 134 -2.98 3.00 2.05
C PHE A 134 -3.85 4.02 2.79
N PRO A 135 -4.28 3.71 4.03
CA PRO A 135 -5.11 4.59 4.83
C PRO A 135 -4.29 5.77 5.40
N ILE A 136 -4.07 6.81 4.61
CA ILE A 136 -3.19 7.94 4.93
C ILE A 136 -3.59 8.67 6.23
N MET A 137 -4.90 8.88 6.45
CA MET A 137 -5.39 9.69 7.56
C MET A 137 -5.18 8.99 8.91
N THR A 138 -5.38 7.67 8.93
CA THR A 138 -5.13 6.82 10.11
C THR A 138 -3.63 6.65 10.34
N MET A 139 -2.85 6.39 9.28
CA MET A 139 -1.40 6.18 9.36
C MET A 139 -0.67 7.40 9.95
N LEU A 140 -1.03 8.63 9.54
CA LEU A 140 -0.44 9.86 10.08
C LEU A 140 -1.13 10.36 11.36
N LYS A 141 -2.16 9.67 11.85
CA LYS A 141 -2.97 10.09 13.01
C LYS A 141 -3.53 11.52 12.88
N LEU A 142 -3.88 11.94 11.66
CA LEU A 142 -4.42 13.27 11.40
C LEU A 142 -5.88 13.38 11.82
N LEU A 143 -6.61 12.27 11.79
CA LEU A 143 -7.99 12.18 12.24
C LEU A 143 -8.11 11.05 13.25
N VAL A 144 -8.91 11.28 14.30
CA VAL A 144 -9.32 10.22 15.21
C VAL A 144 -10.46 9.46 14.52
N ILE A 145 -10.07 8.44 13.78
CA ILE A 145 -10.99 7.48 13.18
C ILE A 145 -11.13 6.36 14.20
N GLY A 146 -12.36 6.11 14.65
CA GLY A 146 -12.65 5.02 15.58
C GLY A 146 -12.50 3.65 14.91
N GLU A 147 -12.57 2.59 15.72
CA GLU A 147 -12.45 1.20 15.23
C GLU A 147 -13.63 0.81 14.33
N CYS A 148 -14.77 1.49 14.47
CA CYS A 148 -15.82 1.44 13.46
C CYS A 148 -15.50 2.30 12.23
N THR A 149 -14.66 1.76 11.35
CA THR A 149 -14.40 2.30 10.02
C THR A 149 -14.71 1.25 8.95
N ALA A 150 -15.01 1.69 7.73
CA ALA A 150 -15.24 0.78 6.60
C ALA A 150 -13.98 0.01 6.19
N GLU A 151 -12.80 0.51 6.57
CA GLU A 151 -11.51 -0.08 6.23
C GLU A 151 -10.77 -0.47 7.52
N PRO A 152 -10.53 -1.77 7.78
CA PRO A 152 -9.96 -2.23 9.05
C PRO A 152 -8.45 -1.97 9.16
N TYR A 153 -7.81 -1.48 8.10
CA TYR A 153 -6.36 -1.31 8.04
C TYR A 153 -5.94 0.03 8.64
N VAL A 154 -4.86 0.01 9.40
CA VAL A 154 -4.34 1.19 10.13
C VAL A 154 -3.03 1.70 9.55
N ASP A 155 -2.34 0.85 8.80
CA ASP A 155 -1.05 1.06 8.17
C ASP A 155 -1.04 0.58 6.72
N ALA A 156 0.05 0.84 6.02
CA ALA A 156 0.20 0.41 4.64
C ALA A 156 0.50 -1.09 4.56
N SER A 157 -0.52 -1.89 4.23
CA SER A 157 -0.45 -3.35 4.15
C SER A 157 -0.56 -3.86 2.72
N LEU A 158 0.15 -4.96 2.44
CA LEU A 158 0.06 -5.68 1.17
C LEU A 158 -1.08 -6.69 1.25
N THR A 159 -2.14 -6.46 0.49
CA THR A 159 -3.38 -7.24 0.55
C THR A 159 -3.43 -8.35 -0.50
N TYR A 160 -2.79 -8.13 -1.66
CA TYR A 160 -2.78 -9.10 -2.76
C TYR A 160 -1.50 -8.99 -3.57
N ILE A 161 -1.03 -10.16 -4.04
CA ILE A 161 0.17 -10.36 -4.87
C ILE A 161 -0.23 -11.35 -5.96
N SER A 162 -0.09 -10.97 -7.22
CA SER A 162 -0.48 -11.82 -8.34
C SER A 162 0.48 -13.00 -8.56
N GLU A 163 1.76 -12.85 -8.20
CA GLU A 163 2.81 -13.86 -8.38
C GLU A 163 2.57 -15.15 -7.57
N VAL A 164 1.75 -15.08 -6.54
CA VAL A 164 1.40 -16.25 -5.70
C VAL A 164 0.13 -16.92 -6.20
N ASP A 165 -0.65 -16.25 -7.05
CA ASP A 165 -1.91 -16.76 -7.57
C ASP A 165 -1.68 -17.53 -8.88
N PRO A 166 -1.74 -18.86 -8.89
CA PRO A 166 -1.52 -19.66 -10.10
C PRO A 166 -2.59 -19.44 -11.17
N MET A 167 -3.71 -18.79 -10.83
CA MET A 167 -4.74 -18.43 -11.80
C MET A 167 -4.40 -17.14 -12.56
N TRP A 168 -3.50 -16.30 -12.04
CA TRP A 168 -3.15 -15.00 -12.66
C TRP A 168 -2.50 -15.15 -14.03
N GLU A 169 -1.61 -16.15 -14.19
CA GLU A 169 -0.89 -16.43 -15.44
C GLU A 169 -1.79 -17.13 -16.50
N SER A 170 -3.02 -17.50 -16.14
CA SER A 170 -3.93 -18.23 -17.02
C SER A 170 -4.95 -17.28 -17.67
N ASP A 171 -4.59 -16.74 -18.84
CA ASP A 171 -5.46 -15.90 -19.71
C ASP A 171 -6.59 -16.70 -20.43
N LEU A 172 -7.40 -17.47 -19.68
CA LEU A 172 -8.59 -18.16 -20.24
C LEU A 172 -9.75 -17.20 -20.54
#